data_AF-A0A1H8GH31-F1
#
_entry.id   AF-A0A1H8GH31-F1
#
_cell.length_a   1.000
_cell.length_b   1.000
_cell.length_c   1.000
_cell.angle_alpha   90.00
_cell.angle_beta   90.00
_cell.angle_gamma   90.00
#
_symmetry.space_group_name_H-M   'P 1'
#
loop_
_entity.id
_entity.type
_entity.pdbx_description
1 polymer ?
#
loop_
_entity_poly.entity_id
_entity_poly.type
_entity_poly.pdbx_seq_one_letter_code
_entity_poly.pdbx_strand_id
1 'polypeptide(L)'
;MNRFLITTTTAALALSTSALVAVGQTSDNAFVDYQADAATELFASDLVGARIYATESEVGDTMEAGSEQEWDNLGEINDMILSEDGSVQTVILGIGGFLGIGERDVAVDFSQIQIVRDGDDATDYFLVVNATQEEMENAPEFERSEVEEEMEETAAEAEAAAGEAAEETGEAMDEAATEVDQAADAAEAEAEETANEAEAAASEAANEVDQAAEGAEAEMEEEMNETETNQ
;
A
#
# COMPACT_ATOMS: atom_id res chain seq x y z
N MET A 1 51.69 71.98 -4.82
CA MET A 1 50.66 72.69 -5.62
C MET A 1 50.37 71.80 -6.83
N ASN A 2 49.20 71.20 -7.07
CA ASN A 2 47.78 71.58 -6.87
C ASN A 2 46.98 70.34 -6.45
N ARG A 3 46.17 70.35 -5.37
CA ARG A 3 44.76 70.81 -5.21
C ARG A 3 43.71 70.04 -6.03
N PHE A 4 42.92 69.24 -5.29
CA PHE A 4 41.46 68.99 -5.34
C PHE A 4 40.78 68.55 -6.66
N LEU A 5 39.99 67.47 -6.58
CA LEU A 5 38.52 67.53 -6.76
C LEU A 5 37.82 66.28 -6.20
N ILE A 6 36.74 66.54 -5.46
CA ILE A 6 35.73 65.65 -4.87
C ILE A 6 34.64 65.39 -5.91
N THR A 7 33.99 64.22 -5.94
CA THR A 7 32.55 63.96 -6.25
C THR A 7 32.32 62.44 -6.21
N THR A 8 31.77 61.88 -5.13
CA THR A 8 30.37 61.45 -4.98
C THR A 8 29.94 60.41 -6.01
N THR A 9 29.57 59.19 -5.56
CA THR A 9 28.40 58.42 -6.06
C THR A 9 28.23 57.12 -5.23
N THR A 10 27.14 57.13 -4.47
CA THR A 10 26.19 56.04 -4.20
C THR A 10 26.60 54.74 -3.51
N ALA A 11 25.82 54.45 -2.46
CA ALA A 11 25.78 53.27 -1.63
C ALA A 11 25.75 51.94 -2.40
N ALA A 12 26.66 51.03 -2.04
CA ALA A 12 26.53 49.60 -2.31
C ALA A 12 25.61 48.98 -1.25
N LEU A 13 24.44 48.50 -1.68
CA LEU A 13 23.53 47.67 -0.89
C LEU A 13 24.25 46.38 -0.51
N ALA A 14 24.48 46.16 0.79
CA ALA A 14 24.94 44.90 1.31
C ALA A 14 23.81 43.86 1.21
N LEU A 15 24.01 42.83 0.38
CA LEU A 15 23.17 41.64 0.31
C LEU A 15 23.42 40.80 1.57
N SER A 16 22.63 41.02 2.62
CA SER A 16 22.60 40.15 3.79
C SER A 16 21.67 38.97 3.56
N THR A 17 22.28 37.81 3.31
CA THR A 17 21.86 36.48 3.80
C THR A 17 20.42 36.06 3.53
N SER A 18 20.21 35.42 2.38
CA SER A 18 19.15 34.41 2.24
C SER A 18 19.62 33.16 2.97
N ALA A 19 19.07 32.90 4.17
CA ALA A 19 19.04 31.54 4.69
C ALA A 19 18.14 30.72 3.76
N LEU A 20 18.73 29.89 2.91
CA LEU A 20 18.01 28.82 2.23
C LEU A 20 17.78 27.73 3.27
N VAL A 21 16.63 27.77 3.93
CA VAL A 21 16.01 26.52 4.39
C VAL A 21 15.48 25.86 3.12
N ALA A 22 16.16 24.80 2.68
CA ALA A 22 15.60 23.87 1.73
C ALA A 22 14.44 23.15 2.42
N VAL A 23 13.25 23.75 2.38
CA VAL A 23 12.01 22.99 2.49
C VAL A 23 11.94 22.19 1.20
N GLY A 24 12.10 20.87 1.32
CA GLY A 24 11.91 19.93 0.24
C GLY A 24 10.56 20.17 -0.41
N GLN A 25 10.57 20.64 -1.65
CA GLN A 25 9.39 20.58 -2.50
C GLN A 25 9.26 19.14 -2.96
N THR A 26 8.59 18.31 -2.16
CA THR A 26 8.07 17.03 -2.65
C THR A 26 7.09 17.36 -3.76
N SER A 27 7.55 17.23 -4.99
CA SER A 27 6.69 17.27 -6.18
C SER A 27 6.19 15.84 -6.38
N ASP A 28 4.87 15.65 -6.46
CA ASP A 28 4.18 14.40 -6.84
C ASP A 28 4.46 14.00 -8.31
N ASN A 29 5.73 13.98 -8.71
CA ASN A 29 6.15 13.57 -10.03
C ASN A 29 6.77 12.18 -9.94
N ALA A 30 6.27 11.24 -10.75
CA ALA A 30 6.85 9.90 -10.90
C ALA A 30 8.29 9.90 -11.43
N PHE A 31 8.77 11.06 -11.90
CA PHE A 31 10.13 11.26 -12.38
C PHE A 31 10.76 12.38 -11.57
N VAL A 32 11.90 12.08 -10.97
CA VAL A 32 12.70 13.05 -10.21
C VAL A 32 13.90 13.48 -11.04
N ASP A 33 14.24 14.76 -10.97
CA ASP A 33 15.56 15.23 -11.41
C ASP A 33 16.54 14.90 -10.29
N TYR A 34 17.22 13.76 -10.42
CA TYR A 34 18.14 13.26 -9.40
C TYR A 34 19.42 14.09 -9.40
N GLN A 35 19.71 14.71 -8.25
CA GLN A 35 20.98 15.39 -7.97
C GLN A 35 21.74 14.56 -6.95
N ALA A 36 22.83 13.91 -7.38
CA ALA A 36 23.64 13.06 -6.52
C ALA A 36 24.38 13.88 -5.45
N ASP A 37 24.28 13.43 -4.20
CA ASP A 37 25.13 13.76 -3.07
C ASP A 37 26.26 12.71 -2.99
N ALA A 38 27.36 13.00 -3.69
CA ALA A 38 28.50 12.10 -3.76
C ALA A 38 29.11 11.77 -2.39
N ALA A 39 28.83 12.55 -1.35
CA ALA A 39 29.40 12.34 -0.02
C ALA A 39 28.62 11.31 0.82
N THR A 40 27.38 10.97 0.44
CA THR A 40 26.54 10.07 1.24
C THR A 40 25.80 9.00 0.43
N GLU A 41 25.75 9.10 -0.90
CA GLU A 41 25.03 8.14 -1.74
C GLU A 41 25.97 7.13 -2.41
N LEU A 42 25.53 5.87 -2.44
CA LEU A 42 26.19 4.77 -3.12
C LEU A 42 25.19 4.06 -4.02
N PHE A 43 25.62 3.67 -5.22
CA PHE A 43 24.78 2.85 -6.07
C PHE A 43 24.80 1.40 -5.59
N ALA A 44 23.63 0.76 -5.58
CA ALA A 44 23.55 -0.68 -5.29
C ALA A 44 24.41 -1.51 -6.27
N SER A 45 24.51 -1.08 -7.53
CA SER A 45 25.38 -1.73 -8.52
C SER A 45 26.88 -1.67 -8.19
N ASP A 46 27.30 -0.69 -7.39
CA ASP A 46 28.69 -0.57 -6.96
C ASP A 46 28.96 -1.47 -5.74
N LEU A 47 27.93 -1.71 -4.93
CA LEU A 47 27.99 -2.64 -3.80
C LEU A 47 27.95 -4.10 -4.26
N VAL A 48 27.11 -4.43 -5.25
CA VAL A 48 27.08 -5.78 -5.82
C VAL A 48 28.38 -6.04 -6.59
N GLY A 49 29.09 -7.10 -6.21
CA GLY A 49 30.44 -7.43 -6.66
C GLY A 49 31.55 -6.74 -5.87
N ALA A 50 31.22 -5.89 -4.89
CA ALA A 50 32.22 -5.31 -4.00
C ALA A 50 32.78 -6.37 -3.05
N ARG A 51 34.07 -6.24 -2.72
CA ARG A 51 34.74 -7.10 -1.74
C ARG A 51 34.34 -6.71 -0.33
N ILE A 52 34.08 -7.72 0.48
CA ILE A 52 33.82 -7.57 1.91
C ILE A 52 34.95 -8.17 2.75
N TYR A 53 35.25 -7.50 3.85
CA TYR A 53 36.35 -7.82 4.74
C TYR A 53 35.88 -8.05 6.18
N ALA A 54 36.52 -8.97 6.86
CA ALA A 54 36.31 -9.31 8.26
C ALA A 54 37.33 -8.61 9.15
N THR A 55 36.89 -8.26 10.36
CA THR A 55 37.74 -7.74 11.42
C THR A 55 37.17 -8.12 12.78
N GLU A 56 38.04 -8.51 13.70
CA GLU A 56 37.66 -8.72 15.11
C GLU A 56 37.72 -7.42 15.93
N SER A 57 38.27 -6.35 15.36
CA SER A 57 38.42 -5.04 16.01
C SER A 57 37.30 -4.08 15.63
N GLU A 58 36.98 -3.15 16.52
CA GLU A 58 36.03 -2.07 16.23
C GLU A 58 36.55 -1.20 15.08
N VAL A 59 35.71 -0.99 14.07
CA VAL A 59 36.03 -0.12 12.93
C VAL A 59 35.15 1.13 12.98
N GLY A 60 35.79 2.29 12.86
CA GLY A 60 35.13 3.59 12.76
C GLY A 60 34.78 3.94 11.31
N ASP A 61 34.03 5.02 11.12
CA ASP A 61 33.55 5.47 9.80
C ASP A 61 34.67 5.91 8.83
N THR A 62 35.87 6.18 9.36
CA THR A 62 37.03 6.61 8.58
C THR A 62 38.22 5.73 8.94
N MET A 63 38.93 5.26 7.92
CA MET A 63 40.09 4.40 8.12
C MET A 63 41.33 5.22 8.55
N GLU A 64 42.11 4.68 9.48
CA GLU A 64 43.52 5.08 9.64
C GLU A 64 44.38 4.33 8.60
N ALA A 65 45.26 5.04 7.90
CA ALA A 65 46.05 4.45 6.81
C ALA A 65 46.82 3.20 7.28
N GLY A 66 46.53 2.06 6.63
CA GLY A 66 47.17 0.77 6.90
C GLY A 66 46.38 -0.20 7.79
N SER A 67 45.23 0.20 8.34
CA SER A 67 44.37 -0.71 9.13
C SER A 67 43.76 -1.85 8.30
N GLU A 68 43.64 -1.68 6.98
CA GLU A 68 43.18 -2.73 6.04
C GLU A 68 44.06 -3.98 6.01
N GLN A 69 45.33 -3.85 6.37
CA GLN A 69 46.31 -4.95 6.27
C GLN A 69 46.03 -6.06 7.28
N GLU A 70 45.24 -5.77 8.31
CA GLU A 70 44.82 -6.71 9.36
C GLU A 70 43.43 -7.30 9.08
N TRP A 71 42.76 -6.86 8.00
CA TRP A 71 41.44 -7.36 7.65
C TRP A 71 41.52 -8.58 6.73
N ASP A 72 40.70 -9.58 7.03
CA ASP A 72 40.63 -10.80 6.23
C ASP A 72 39.60 -10.63 5.11
N ASN A 73 39.98 -10.98 3.87
CA ASN A 73 39.01 -10.97 2.77
C ASN A 73 38.04 -12.14 2.95
N LEU A 74 36.74 -11.83 3.11
CA LEU A 74 35.70 -12.84 3.25
C LEU A 74 35.16 -13.30 1.89
N GLY A 75 35.03 -12.38 0.94
CA GLY A 75 34.42 -12.67 -0.35
C GLY A 75 33.89 -11.43 -1.04
N GLU A 76 32.78 -11.60 -1.75
CA GLU A 76 32.08 -10.54 -2.51
C GLU A 76 30.57 -10.54 -2.27
N ILE A 77 29.92 -9.41 -2.53
CA ILE A 77 28.46 -9.31 -2.47
C ILE A 77 27.86 -9.83 -3.77
N ASN A 78 27.00 -10.85 -3.69
CA ASN A 78 26.31 -11.41 -4.86
C ASN A 78 24.97 -10.74 -5.13
N ASP A 79 24.19 -10.46 -4.08
CA ASP A 79 22.85 -9.87 -4.22
C ASP A 79 22.45 -9.11 -2.95
N MET A 80 21.37 -8.34 -3.05
CA MET A 80 20.80 -7.56 -1.94
C MET A 80 19.28 -7.74 -1.92
N ILE A 81 18.74 -8.09 -0.75
CA ILE A 81 17.31 -8.26 -0.54
C ILE A 81 16.73 -6.96 0.02
N LEU A 82 15.73 -6.45 -0.68
CA LEU A 82 14.98 -5.26 -0.29
C LEU A 82 13.65 -5.65 0.36
N SER A 83 13.21 -4.86 1.33
CA SER A 83 11.86 -4.91 1.85
C SER A 83 10.86 -4.22 0.91
N GLU A 84 9.56 -4.42 1.15
CA GLU A 84 8.48 -3.81 0.37
C GLU A 84 8.50 -2.27 0.39
N ASP A 85 9.05 -1.67 1.45
CA ASP A 85 9.24 -0.22 1.57
C ASP A 85 10.46 0.31 0.80
N GLY A 86 11.26 -0.58 0.19
CA GLY A 86 12.43 -0.24 -0.61
C GLY A 86 13.74 -0.12 0.17
N SER A 87 13.73 -0.45 1.47
CA SER A 87 14.94 -0.48 2.30
C SER A 87 15.72 -1.77 2.08
N VAL A 88 17.06 -1.70 2.09
CA VAL A 88 17.92 -2.89 2.05
C VAL A 88 17.93 -3.53 3.43
N GLN A 89 17.54 -4.80 3.53
CA GLN A 89 17.57 -5.54 4.79
C GLN A 89 18.74 -6.53 4.87
N THR A 90 18.99 -7.25 3.78
CA THR A 90 19.93 -8.37 3.78
C THR A 90 20.83 -8.29 2.56
N VAL A 91 22.08 -8.65 2.75
CA VAL A 91 23.09 -8.80 1.70
C VAL A 91 23.49 -10.25 1.62
N ILE A 92 23.55 -10.77 0.41
CA ILE A 92 24.01 -12.13 0.13
C ILE A 92 25.51 -12.07 -0.18
N LEU A 93 26.31 -12.71 0.65
CA LEU A 93 27.75 -12.76 0.53
C LEU A 93 28.19 -14.10 -0.06
N GLY A 94 28.90 -14.04 -1.18
CA GLY A 94 29.58 -15.20 -1.78
C GLY A 94 30.91 -15.42 -1.09
N ILE A 95 31.01 -16.52 -0.33
CA ILE A 95 32.19 -16.86 0.47
C ILE A 95 32.95 -17.99 -0.22
N GLY A 96 34.22 -17.72 -0.51
CA GLY A 96 35.11 -18.68 -1.15
C GLY A 96 34.80 -18.88 -2.65
N GLY A 97 35.55 -19.80 -3.27
CA GLY A 97 35.48 -20.03 -4.72
C GLY A 97 36.41 -19.14 -5.54
N PHE A 98 36.44 -19.38 -6.85
CA PHE A 98 37.20 -18.58 -7.81
C PHE A 98 36.25 -18.24 -8.96
N LEU A 99 35.86 -16.96 -9.07
CA LEU A 99 34.97 -16.45 -10.12
C LEU A 99 33.56 -17.09 -10.08
N GLY A 100 33.00 -17.20 -8.89
CA GLY A 100 31.66 -17.75 -8.65
C GLY A 100 31.51 -19.27 -8.82
N ILE A 101 32.62 -20.01 -8.96
CA ILE A 101 32.60 -21.48 -8.93
C ILE A 101 33.02 -21.96 -7.56
N GLY A 102 32.13 -22.71 -6.90
CA GLY A 102 32.34 -23.24 -5.56
C GLY A 102 32.30 -22.17 -4.48
N GLU A 103 31.66 -21.04 -4.78
CA GLU A 103 31.21 -20.09 -3.77
C GLU A 103 30.03 -20.67 -3.00
N ARG A 104 29.88 -20.21 -1.76
CA ARG A 104 28.69 -20.45 -0.95
C ARG A 104 28.09 -19.12 -0.58
N ASP A 105 26.78 -19.01 -0.75
CA ASP A 105 26.03 -17.81 -0.38
C ASP A 105 25.67 -17.83 1.11
N VAL A 106 25.89 -16.70 1.77
CA VAL A 106 25.54 -16.49 3.18
C VAL A 106 24.77 -15.18 3.31
N ALA A 107 23.62 -15.22 3.98
CA ALA A 107 22.81 -14.04 4.23
C ALA A 107 23.32 -13.27 5.46
N VAL A 108 23.61 -11.98 5.28
CA VAL A 108 24.07 -11.08 6.35
C VAL A 108 23.18 -9.83 6.39
N ASP A 109 22.82 -9.39 7.59
CA ASP A 109 22.04 -8.17 7.77
C ASP A 109 22.86 -6.94 7.36
N PHE A 110 22.27 -6.06 6.53
CA PHE A 110 22.98 -4.88 6.01
C PHE A 110 23.47 -3.95 7.11
N SER A 111 22.80 -3.90 8.27
CA SER A 111 23.22 -3.07 9.42
C SER A 111 24.54 -3.52 10.04
N GLN A 112 24.98 -4.75 9.78
CA GLN A 112 26.26 -5.26 10.26
C GLN A 112 27.43 -4.88 9.35
N ILE A 113 27.14 -4.37 8.15
CA ILE A 113 28.15 -3.95 7.18
C ILE A 113 28.46 -2.48 7.40
N GLN A 114 29.71 -2.21 7.75
CA GLN A 114 30.26 -0.87 7.87
C GLN A 114 30.93 -0.46 6.58
N ILE A 115 30.61 0.74 6.12
CA ILE A 115 31.24 1.34 4.94
C ILE A 115 32.33 2.29 5.44
N VAL A 116 33.58 1.92 5.19
CA VAL A 116 34.74 2.67 5.67
C VAL A 116 35.36 3.41 4.49
N ARG A 117 35.37 4.74 4.55
CA ARG A 117 35.93 5.56 3.47
C ARG A 117 37.46 5.54 3.50
N ASP A 118 38.06 5.43 2.31
CA ASP A 118 39.51 5.54 2.12
C ASP A 118 39.85 6.86 1.42
N GLY A 119 40.46 7.79 2.15
CA GLY A 119 40.86 9.09 1.61
C GLY A 119 39.71 10.08 1.40
N ASP A 120 39.93 11.03 0.48
CA ASP A 120 39.02 12.13 0.18
C ASP A 120 38.04 11.81 -0.97
N ASP A 121 38.29 10.74 -1.73
CA ASP A 121 37.46 10.32 -2.85
C ASP A 121 36.28 9.51 -2.34
N ALA A 122 35.06 10.00 -2.57
CA ALA A 122 33.87 9.40 -2.00
C ALA A 122 33.50 8.03 -2.62
N THR A 123 34.18 7.65 -3.70
CA THR A 123 34.05 6.36 -4.38
C THR A 123 35.01 5.30 -3.85
N ASP A 124 36.02 5.69 -3.07
CA ASP A 124 36.98 4.76 -2.48
C ASP A 124 36.51 4.40 -1.06
N TYR A 125 36.07 3.15 -0.93
CA TYR A 125 35.55 2.61 0.32
C TYR A 125 35.84 1.11 0.44
N PHE A 126 35.80 0.65 1.69
CA PHE A 126 35.85 -0.74 2.05
C PHE A 126 34.55 -1.13 2.75
N LEU A 127 34.06 -2.34 2.46
CA LEU A 127 32.95 -2.94 3.18
C LEU A 127 33.50 -3.88 4.24
N VAL A 128 33.15 -3.63 5.49
CA VAL A 128 33.74 -4.32 6.63
C VAL A 128 32.64 -4.85 7.54
N VAL A 129 32.79 -6.07 8.00
CA VAL A 129 31.89 -6.70 8.98
C VAL A 129 32.69 -7.15 10.19
N ASN A 130 32.11 -6.95 11.38
CA ASN A 130 32.68 -7.48 12.61
C ASN A 130 32.30 -8.96 12.76
N ALA A 131 33.05 -9.82 12.08
CA ALA A 131 32.88 -11.27 12.11
C ALA A 131 34.20 -11.96 11.79
N THR A 132 34.33 -13.22 12.20
CA THR A 132 35.46 -14.07 11.82
C THR A 132 35.14 -14.89 10.57
N GLN A 133 36.19 -15.30 9.83
CA GLN A 133 36.04 -16.20 8.70
C GLN A 133 35.40 -17.54 9.12
N GLU A 134 35.74 -18.06 10.30
CA GLU A 134 35.18 -19.32 10.81
C GLU A 134 33.68 -19.21 11.09
N GLU A 135 33.21 -18.09 11.65
CA GLU A 135 31.76 -17.87 11.87
C GLU A 135 30.99 -17.86 10.56
N MET A 136 31.55 -17.21 9.55
CA MET A 136 30.96 -17.15 8.21
C MET A 136 31.03 -18.50 7.49
N GLU A 137 32.06 -19.29 7.74
CA GLU A 137 32.19 -20.63 7.17
C GLU A 137 31.18 -21.64 7.76
N ASN A 138 30.72 -21.39 8.98
CA ASN A 138 29.73 -22.21 9.68
C ASN A 138 28.31 -21.61 9.62
N ALA A 139 28.16 -20.43 9.03
CA ALA A 139 26.87 -19.79 8.87
C ALA A 139 25.94 -20.63 7.97
N PRO A 140 24.61 -20.55 8.17
CA PRO A 140 23.65 -21.17 7.27
C PRO A 140 23.89 -20.72 5.83
N GLU A 141 23.87 -21.69 4.92
CA GLU A 141 23.89 -21.41 3.48
C GLU A 141 22.55 -20.79 3.07
N PHE A 142 22.62 -19.80 2.18
CA PHE A 142 21.45 -19.19 1.57
C PHE A 142 21.23 -19.82 0.19
N GLU A 143 20.12 -20.53 0.02
CA GLU A 143 19.72 -21.05 -1.29
C GLU A 143 18.53 -20.25 -1.83
N ARG A 144 18.77 -19.44 -2.87
CA ARG A 144 17.73 -18.63 -3.52
C ARG A 144 16.53 -19.47 -3.97
N SER A 145 16.79 -20.68 -4.47
CA SER A 145 15.75 -21.59 -4.96
C SER A 145 14.77 -22.03 -3.87
N GLU A 146 15.25 -22.25 -2.65
CA GLU A 146 14.36 -22.63 -1.53
C GLU A 146 13.41 -21.48 -1.19
N VAL A 147 13.94 -20.25 -1.16
CA VAL A 147 13.15 -19.04 -0.91
C VAL A 147 12.12 -18.81 -2.03
N GLU A 148 12.50 -19.02 -3.29
CA GLU A 148 11.59 -18.92 -4.43
C GLU A 148 10.47 -19.97 -4.37
N GLU A 149 10.78 -21.21 -3.96
CA GLU A 149 9.79 -22.26 -3.75
C GLU A 149 8.81 -21.94 -2.60
N GLU A 150 9.30 -21.44 -1.46
CA GLU A 150 8.46 -20.99 -0.34
C GLU A 150 7.55 -19.80 -0.74
N MET A 151 8.05 -18.88 -1.56
CA MET A 151 7.25 -17.78 -2.10
C MET A 151 6.16 -18.27 -3.04
N GLU A 152 6.44 -19.28 -3.87
CA GLU A 152 5.44 -19.89 -4.75
C GLU A 152 4.36 -20.64 -3.96
N GLU A 153 4.74 -21.39 -2.91
CA GLU A 153 3.81 -22.08 -2.03
C GLU A 153 2.89 -21.08 -1.30
N THR A 154 3.47 -20.04 -0.69
CA THR A 154 2.69 -19.01 0.02
C THR A 154 1.78 -18.22 -0.92
N ALA A 155 2.21 -17.94 -2.15
CA ALA A 155 1.36 -17.33 -3.17
C ALA A 155 0.19 -18.26 -3.58
N ALA A 156 0.45 -19.56 -3.74
CA ALA A 156 -0.58 -20.54 -4.06
C ALA A 156 -1.60 -20.71 -2.92
N GLU A 157 -1.14 -20.71 -1.66
CA GLU A 157 -2.02 -20.75 -0.49
C GLU A 157 -2.90 -19.49 -0.40
N ALA A 158 -2.33 -18.31 -0.67
CA ALA A 158 -3.07 -17.06 -0.69
C ALA A 158 -4.14 -17.04 -1.81
N GLU A 159 -3.82 -17.59 -2.98
CA GLU A 159 -4.77 -17.73 -4.10
C GLU A 159 -5.91 -18.71 -3.76
N ALA A 160 -5.59 -19.84 -3.12
CA ALA A 160 -6.58 -20.81 -2.67
C ALA A 160 -7.54 -20.21 -1.62
N ALA A 161 -7.00 -19.50 -0.63
CA ALA A 161 -7.80 -18.82 0.40
C ALA A 161 -8.69 -17.71 -0.19
N ALA A 162 -8.19 -16.97 -1.18
CA ALA A 162 -9.00 -15.97 -1.89
C ALA A 162 -10.13 -16.61 -2.72
N GLY A 163 -9.88 -17.78 -3.31
CA GLY A 163 -10.88 -18.57 -4.03
C GLY A 163 -12.02 -19.05 -3.11
N GLU A 164 -11.69 -19.62 -1.96
CA GLU A 164 -12.69 -20.07 -0.96
C GLU A 164 -13.54 -18.89 -0.43
N ALA A 165 -12.91 -17.75 -0.14
CA ALA A 165 -13.64 -16.55 0.29
C ALA A 165 -14.57 -15.98 -0.81
N ALA A 166 -14.18 -16.08 -2.07
CA ALA A 166 -15.01 -15.67 -3.21
C ALA A 166 -16.22 -16.61 -3.40
N GLU A 167 -16.04 -17.92 -3.14
CA GLU A 167 -17.12 -18.90 -3.21
C GLU A 167 -18.14 -18.69 -2.08
N GLU A 168 -17.68 -18.53 -0.83
CA GLU A 168 -18.56 -18.25 0.32
C GLU A 168 -19.37 -16.95 0.15
N THR A 169 -18.73 -15.90 -0.38
CA THR A 169 -19.43 -14.63 -0.66
C THR A 169 -20.41 -14.73 -1.82
N GLY A 170 -20.12 -15.58 -2.82
CA GLY A 170 -21.04 -15.90 -3.90
C GLY A 170 -22.28 -16.64 -3.40
N GLU A 171 -22.10 -17.66 -2.56
CA GLU A 171 -23.19 -18.41 -1.94
C GLU A 171 -24.07 -17.51 -1.07
N ALA A 172 -23.46 -16.63 -0.26
CA ALA A 172 -24.21 -15.68 0.57
C ALA A 172 -25.02 -14.66 -0.25
N MET A 173 -24.51 -14.24 -1.42
CA MET A 173 -25.26 -13.37 -2.34
C MET A 173 -26.43 -14.09 -3.00
N ASP A 174 -26.27 -15.35 -3.36
CA ASP A 174 -27.34 -16.15 -3.98
C ASP A 174 -28.48 -16.43 -2.98
N GLU A 175 -28.13 -16.71 -1.72
CA GLU A 175 -29.09 -16.84 -0.63
C GLU A 175 -29.82 -15.50 -0.37
N ALA A 176 -29.09 -14.39 -0.34
CA ALA A 176 -29.69 -13.06 -0.17
C ALA A 176 -30.61 -12.67 -1.33
N ALA A 177 -30.26 -13.01 -2.57
CA ALA A 177 -31.12 -12.79 -3.73
C ALA A 177 -32.42 -13.60 -3.63
N THR A 178 -32.32 -14.86 -3.18
CA THR A 178 -33.47 -15.74 -2.96
C THR A 178 -34.42 -15.18 -1.89
N GLU A 179 -33.90 -14.64 -0.78
CA GLU A 179 -34.73 -14.02 0.25
C GLU A 179 -35.44 -12.75 -0.24
N VAL A 180 -34.78 -11.96 -1.09
CA VAL A 180 -35.39 -10.76 -1.69
C VAL A 180 -36.54 -11.13 -2.64
N ASP A 181 -36.37 -12.15 -3.47
CA ASP A 181 -37.43 -12.62 -4.36
C ASP A 181 -38.64 -13.15 -3.55
N GLN A 182 -38.39 -13.93 -2.49
CA GLN A 182 -39.47 -14.41 -1.60
C GLN A 182 -40.21 -13.26 -0.89
N ALA A 183 -39.49 -12.22 -0.46
CA ALA A 183 -40.09 -11.05 0.15
C ALA A 183 -40.93 -10.25 -0.85
N ALA A 184 -40.48 -10.17 -2.11
CA ALA A 184 -41.23 -9.52 -3.19
C ALA A 184 -42.53 -10.28 -3.51
N ASP A 185 -42.47 -11.60 -3.65
CA ASP A 185 -43.64 -12.46 -3.90
C ASP A 185 -44.66 -12.36 -2.75
N ALA A 186 -44.19 -12.34 -1.50
CA ALA A 186 -45.06 -12.18 -0.33
C ALA A 186 -45.75 -10.80 -0.29
N ALA A 187 -45.01 -9.74 -0.63
CA ALA A 187 -45.58 -8.40 -0.68
C ALA A 187 -46.61 -8.24 -1.81
N GLU A 188 -46.41 -8.90 -2.96
CA GLU A 188 -47.37 -8.93 -4.06
C GLU A 188 -48.65 -9.67 -3.65
N ALA A 189 -48.54 -10.80 -2.96
CA ALA A 189 -49.68 -11.55 -2.44
C ALA A 189 -50.49 -10.74 -1.40
N GLU A 190 -49.83 -10.07 -0.45
CA GLU A 190 -50.52 -9.21 0.53
C GLU A 190 -51.21 -8.01 -0.14
N ALA A 191 -50.61 -7.44 -1.19
CA ALA A 191 -51.21 -6.35 -1.95
C ALA A 191 -52.46 -6.79 -2.73
N GLU A 192 -52.44 -7.99 -3.33
CA GLU A 192 -53.61 -8.58 -3.99
C GLU A 192 -54.74 -8.87 -2.99
N GLU A 193 -54.42 -9.43 -1.81
CA GLU A 193 -55.41 -9.67 -0.75
C GLU A 193 -56.08 -8.36 -0.31
N THR A 194 -55.28 -7.33 -0.04
CA THR A 194 -55.78 -6.01 0.37
C THR A 194 -56.65 -5.35 -0.71
N ALA A 195 -56.27 -5.51 -1.99
CA ALA A 195 -57.05 -4.99 -3.12
C ALA A 195 -58.41 -5.70 -3.25
N ASN A 196 -58.43 -7.02 -3.11
CA ASN A 196 -59.65 -7.82 -3.15
C ASN A 196 -60.60 -7.48 -1.99
N GLU A 197 -60.07 -7.28 -0.77
CA GLU A 197 -60.87 -6.83 0.38
C GLU A 197 -61.47 -5.44 0.16
N ALA A 198 -60.69 -4.50 -0.38
CA ALA A 198 -61.15 -3.16 -0.70
C ALA A 198 -62.25 -3.16 -1.78
N GLU A 199 -62.12 -4.01 -2.80
CA GLU A 199 -63.13 -4.16 -3.85
C GLU A 199 -64.42 -4.78 -3.31
N ALA A 200 -64.32 -5.77 -2.42
CA ALA A 200 -65.47 -6.36 -1.75
C ALA A 200 -66.21 -5.32 -0.87
N ALA A 201 -65.48 -4.54 -0.07
CA ALA A 201 -66.05 -3.48 0.76
C ALA A 201 -66.71 -2.37 -0.07
N ALA A 202 -66.13 -2.00 -1.22
CA ALA A 202 -66.72 -1.03 -2.12
C ALA A 202 -68.01 -1.54 -2.77
N SER A 203 -68.06 -2.82 -3.13
CA SER A 203 -69.27 -3.45 -3.67
C SER A 203 -70.39 -3.55 -2.63
N GLU A 204 -70.07 -3.83 -1.37
CA GLU A 204 -71.03 -3.84 -0.27
C GLU A 204 -71.61 -2.43 -0.02
N ALA A 205 -70.75 -1.41 0.03
CA ALA A 205 -71.17 -0.02 0.20
C ALA A 205 -72.06 0.48 -0.96
N ALA A 206 -71.76 0.07 -2.21
CA ALA A 206 -72.60 0.42 -3.36
C ALA A 206 -74.01 -0.20 -3.26
N ASN A 207 -74.10 -1.47 -2.82
CA ASN A 207 -75.38 -2.14 -2.62
C ASN A 207 -76.22 -1.52 -1.49
N GLU A 208 -75.59 -0.98 -0.45
CA GLU A 208 -76.30 -0.24 0.61
C GLU A 208 -76.85 1.10 0.11
N VAL A 209 -76.08 1.81 -0.74
CA VAL A 209 -76.52 3.08 -1.35
C VAL A 209 -77.69 2.86 -2.29
N ASP A 210 -77.66 1.82 -3.12
CA ASP A 210 -78.79 1.48 -4.01
C ASP A 210 -80.05 1.13 -3.20
N GLN A 211 -79.94 0.33 -2.13
CA GLN A 211 -81.06 0.02 -1.24
C GLN A 211 -81.62 1.27 -0.53
N ALA A 212 -80.75 2.20 -0.12
CA ALA A 212 -81.17 3.46 0.50
C ALA A 212 -81.88 4.37 -0.51
N ALA A 213 -81.44 4.38 -1.77
CA ALA A 213 -82.10 5.13 -2.84
C ALA A 213 -83.48 4.53 -3.18
N GLU A 214 -83.58 3.21 -3.33
CA GLU A 214 -84.87 2.52 -3.54
C GLU A 214 -85.83 2.72 -2.36
N GLY A 215 -85.32 2.73 -1.13
CA GLY A 215 -86.10 3.03 0.06
C GLY A 215 -86.62 4.48 0.08
N ALA A 216 -85.78 5.45 -0.28
CA ALA A 216 -86.17 6.86 -0.35
C ALA A 216 -87.18 7.14 -1.48
N GLU A 217 -87.08 6.44 -2.60
CA GLU A 217 -88.05 6.51 -3.69
C GLU A 217 -89.41 5.92 -3.28
N ALA A 218 -89.42 4.80 -2.54
CA ALA A 218 -90.64 4.21 -2.00
C ALA A 218 -91.33 5.13 -0.97
N GLU A 219 -90.57 5.79 -0.09
CA GLU A 219 -91.11 6.75 0.88
C GLU A 219 -91.68 8.02 0.18
N MET A 220 -91.07 8.47 -0.91
CA MET A 220 -91.63 9.58 -1.73
C MET A 220 -92.92 9.20 -2.46
N GLU A 221 -93.05 7.98 -2.97
CA GLU A 221 -94.29 7.50 -3.59
C GLU A 221 -95.42 7.33 -2.56
N GLU A 222 -95.10 6.95 -1.32
CA GLU A 222 -96.08 6.83 -0.23
C GLU A 222 -96.61 8.22 0.20
N GLU A 223 -95.73 9.23 0.35
CA GLU A 223 -96.15 10.62 0.64
C GLU A 223 -96.94 11.28 -0.51
N MET A 224 -96.63 10.97 -1.78
CA MET A 224 -97.41 11.49 -2.92
C MET A 224 -98.83 10.90 -2.96
N ASN A 225 -98.99 9.62 -2.64
CA ASN A 225 -100.32 8.97 -2.58
C ASN A 225 -101.19 9.46 -1.40
N GLU A 226 -100.59 9.80 -0.26
CA GLU A 226 -101.33 10.41 0.86
C GLU A 226 -101.80 11.84 0.53
N THR A 227 -101.09 12.56 -0.33
CA THR A 227 -101.44 13.94 -0.72
C THR A 227 -102.59 13.99 -1.74
N GLU A 228 -102.73 12.96 -2.60
CA GLU A 228 -103.82 12.88 -3.59
C GLU A 228 -105.17 12.41 -3.01
N THR A 229 -105.18 11.77 -1.84
CA THR A 229 -106.42 11.25 -1.22
C THR A 229 -107.23 12.32 -0.48
N ASN A 230 -106.71 13.55 -0.36
CA ASN A 230 -107.30 14.62 0.46
C ASN A 230 -107.81 15.86 -0.32
N GLN A 231 -108.18 15.70 -1.60
CA GLN A 231 -108.95 16.70 -2.37
C GLN A 231 -110.42 16.30 -2.57
#